data_AF-A0A2K5QUN6-F1
#
_entry.id   AF-A0A2K5QUN6-F1
#
_cell.length_a   1.000
_cell.length_b   1.000
_cell.length_c   1.000
_cell.angle_alpha   90.00
_cell.angle_beta   90.00
_cell.angle_gamma   90.00
#
_symmetry.space_group_name_H-M   'P 1'
#
loop_
_entity.id
_entity.type
_entity.pdbx_description
1 polymer ?
#
loop_
_entity_poly.entity_id
_entity_poly.type
_entity_poly.pdbx_seq_one_letter_code
_entity_poly.pdbx_strand_id
1 'polypeptide(L)'
;MERGLALLLAGLLGLLPPGRAFPDQLTVSPAALGPADREVACSAHKVTPADPDVLSFSLLLGGRELEGAEALDLEVQEDEDEPQEDEDVLFRVTQRWRLPPLGTPAPPALHCQATMRLPGLELSHRQAIPASNPASDQLSAALWISSAVLGLLLLALPTYRLWKRCRHLAEDGAHPPASLRLLPQVSAWAGLRGTDQVGSSPS
;
A
#
# COMPACT_ATOMS: atom_id res chain seq x y z
N MET A 1 7.63 -44.04 -9.22
CA MET A 1 8.34 -43.81 -10.50
C MET A 1 7.40 -43.47 -11.66
N GLU A 2 6.07 -43.47 -11.47
CA GLU A 2 5.08 -43.30 -12.55
C GLU A 2 4.79 -41.83 -12.93
N ARG A 3 4.94 -40.89 -11.98
CA ARG A 3 4.59 -39.47 -12.19
C ARG A 3 5.51 -38.75 -13.18
N GLY A 4 6.79 -39.11 -13.21
CA GLY A 4 7.75 -38.51 -14.15
C GLY A 4 7.52 -38.94 -15.61
N LEU A 5 7.03 -40.17 -15.83
CA LEU A 5 6.75 -40.68 -17.18
C LEU A 5 5.48 -40.05 -17.77
N ALA A 6 4.46 -39.81 -16.93
CA ALA A 6 3.23 -39.14 -17.32
C ALA A 6 3.47 -37.69 -17.76
N LEU A 7 4.33 -36.95 -17.05
CA LEU A 7 4.71 -35.57 -17.39
C LEU A 7 5.50 -35.51 -18.71
N LEU A 8 6.42 -36.45 -18.94
CA LEU A 8 7.17 -36.56 -20.20
C LEU A 8 6.27 -36.87 -21.40
N LEU A 9 5.29 -37.76 -21.23
CA LEU A 9 4.34 -38.12 -22.29
C LEU A 9 3.35 -36.98 -22.60
N ALA A 10 2.87 -36.25 -21.59
CA ALA A 10 2.00 -35.09 -21.78
C ALA A 10 2.71 -33.94 -22.51
N GLY A 11 4.01 -33.71 -22.21
CA GLY A 11 4.84 -32.75 -22.93
C GLY A 11 5.11 -33.12 -24.39
N LEU A 12 5.32 -34.41 -24.68
CA LEU A 12 5.52 -34.92 -26.05
C LEU A 12 4.26 -34.85 -26.92
N LEU A 13 3.07 -34.97 -26.30
CA LEU A 13 1.78 -34.98 -27.00
C LEU A 13 1.21 -33.57 -27.21
N GLY A 14 1.86 -32.51 -26.71
CA GLY A 14 1.32 -31.14 -26.77
C GLY A 14 -0.03 -30.98 -26.06
N LEU A 15 -0.34 -31.91 -25.14
CA LEU A 15 -1.59 -31.95 -24.37
C LEU A 15 -1.50 -31.16 -23.07
N LEU A 16 -0.33 -30.57 -22.77
CA LEU A 16 -0.27 -29.54 -21.75
C LEU A 16 -1.10 -28.34 -22.26
N PRO A 17 -2.15 -27.91 -21.56
CA PRO A 17 -2.90 -26.73 -21.97
C PRO A 17 -1.92 -25.55 -22.14
N PRO A 18 -2.04 -24.72 -23.20
CA PRO A 18 -1.24 -23.51 -23.38
C PRO A 18 -1.73 -22.40 -22.43
N GLY A 19 -1.87 -22.72 -21.15
CA GLY A 19 -2.41 -21.86 -20.11
C GLY A 19 -1.50 -21.85 -18.90
N ARG A 20 -0.89 -20.68 -18.65
CA ARG A 20 -0.35 -20.23 -17.36
C ARG A 20 1.01 -20.78 -16.90
N ALA A 21 1.93 -21.01 -17.83
CA ALA A 21 3.30 -21.41 -17.48
C ALA A 21 4.29 -20.24 -17.38
N PHE A 22 3.88 -18.97 -17.21
CA PHE A 22 4.84 -17.86 -17.03
C PHE A 22 4.18 -16.58 -16.47
N PRO A 23 4.83 -15.83 -15.56
CA PRO A 23 4.26 -14.59 -15.03
C PRO A 23 4.35 -13.47 -16.07
N ASP A 24 3.22 -12.93 -16.48
CA ASP A 24 3.14 -11.54 -16.90
C ASP A 24 3.30 -10.57 -15.70
N GLN A 25 3.28 -11.11 -14.48
CA GLN A 25 3.30 -10.39 -13.23
C GLN A 25 4.61 -10.64 -12.47
N LEU A 26 5.57 -9.71 -12.59
CA LEU A 26 6.70 -9.60 -11.68
C LEU A 26 6.45 -8.47 -10.68
N THR A 27 6.86 -8.67 -9.43
CA THR A 27 6.92 -7.59 -8.44
C THR A 27 8.33 -7.45 -7.91
N VAL A 28 8.73 -6.22 -7.60
CA VAL A 28 10.04 -5.90 -7.04
C VAL A 28 9.88 -5.19 -5.71
N SER A 29 10.77 -5.47 -4.78
CA SER A 29 10.85 -4.81 -3.48
C SER A 29 12.31 -4.46 -3.19
N PRO A 30 12.63 -3.20 -2.86
CA PRO A 30 11.75 -2.03 -2.89
C PRO A 30 11.26 -1.69 -4.32
N ALA A 31 10.18 -0.92 -4.41
CA ALA A 31 9.63 -0.45 -5.69
C ALA A 31 10.52 0.59 -6.37
N ALA A 32 11.35 1.30 -5.61
CA ALA A 32 12.37 2.22 -6.09
C ALA A 32 13.60 2.17 -5.17
N LEU A 33 14.79 2.31 -5.75
CA LEU A 33 16.07 2.20 -5.05
C LEU A 33 16.50 3.54 -4.45
N GLY A 34 16.46 3.63 -3.13
CA GLY A 34 17.09 4.68 -2.36
C GLY A 34 18.59 4.46 -2.14
N PRO A 35 19.31 5.51 -1.68
CA PRO A 35 20.74 5.45 -1.41
C PRO A 35 21.11 4.53 -0.22
N ALA A 36 20.13 4.21 0.63
CA ALA A 36 20.31 3.34 1.80
C ALA A 36 19.98 1.87 1.50
N ASP A 37 19.35 1.57 0.36
CA ASP A 37 18.93 0.21 0.05
C ASP A 37 20.13 -0.67 -0.25
N ARG A 38 20.18 -1.82 0.43
CA ARG A 38 21.25 -2.81 0.33
C ARG A 38 20.78 -4.14 -0.22
N GLU A 39 19.48 -4.33 -0.33
CA GLU A 39 18.88 -5.55 -0.84
C GLU A 39 17.75 -5.22 -1.81
N VAL A 40 17.56 -6.11 -2.77
CA VAL A 40 16.40 -6.12 -3.67
C VAL A 40 15.84 -7.52 -3.73
N ALA A 41 14.53 -7.62 -3.87
CA ALA A 41 13.79 -8.84 -4.08
C ALA A 41 13.00 -8.71 -5.38
N CYS A 42 12.92 -9.82 -6.11
CA CYS A 42 12.07 -9.96 -7.28
C CYS A 42 11.24 -11.22 -7.14
N SER A 43 9.92 -11.07 -7.23
CA SER A 43 8.97 -12.16 -7.07
C SER A 43 8.22 -12.39 -8.38
N ALA A 44 8.28 -13.63 -8.85
CA ALA A 44 7.43 -14.16 -9.90
C ALA A 44 6.20 -14.82 -9.26
N HIS A 45 5.01 -14.46 -9.74
CA HIS A 45 3.74 -14.97 -9.23
C HIS A 45 3.14 -15.96 -10.21
N LYS A 46 2.27 -16.86 -9.72
CA LYS A 46 1.52 -17.79 -10.59
C LYS A 46 2.44 -18.64 -11.48
N VAL A 47 3.56 -19.08 -10.90
CA VAL A 47 4.57 -19.88 -11.57
C VAL A 47 4.20 -21.36 -11.48
N THR A 48 4.31 -22.08 -12.59
CA THR A 48 4.37 -23.55 -12.58
C THR A 48 5.16 -24.05 -13.81
N PRO A 49 6.12 -24.99 -13.65
CA PRO A 49 6.65 -25.52 -12.39
C PRO A 49 7.61 -24.53 -11.70
N ALA A 50 7.73 -24.61 -10.38
CA ALA A 50 8.66 -23.78 -9.57
C ALA A 50 10.09 -24.34 -9.48
N ASP A 51 10.45 -25.25 -10.39
CA ASP A 51 11.76 -25.88 -10.40
C ASP A 51 12.86 -24.85 -10.73
N PRO A 52 13.96 -24.78 -9.97
CA PRO A 52 15.03 -23.80 -10.19
C PRO A 52 15.82 -24.02 -11.48
N ASP A 53 15.79 -25.23 -12.07
CA ASP A 53 16.39 -25.50 -13.38
C ASP A 53 15.51 -24.98 -14.52
N VAL A 54 14.21 -24.75 -14.24
CA VAL A 54 13.22 -24.23 -15.19
C VAL A 54 13.07 -22.72 -15.07
N LEU A 55 12.99 -22.17 -13.86
CA LEU A 55 12.86 -20.73 -13.61
C LEU A 55 14.15 -20.14 -13.04
N SER A 56 14.68 -19.13 -13.73
CA SER A 56 15.87 -18.40 -13.31
C SER A 56 15.61 -16.90 -13.18
N PHE A 57 16.36 -16.26 -12.31
CA PHE A 57 16.31 -14.82 -12.10
C PHE A 57 17.67 -14.19 -12.33
N SER A 58 17.69 -12.99 -12.89
CA SER A 58 18.90 -12.18 -13.04
C SER A 58 18.62 -10.73 -12.69
N LEU A 59 19.59 -10.09 -12.04
CA LEU A 59 19.57 -8.67 -11.74
C LEU A 59 20.47 -7.95 -12.74
N LEU A 60 19.91 -7.02 -13.51
CA LEU A 60 20.57 -6.42 -14.65
C LEU A 60 20.81 -4.92 -14.46
N LEU A 61 21.97 -4.45 -14.90
CA LEU A 61 22.32 -3.05 -15.11
C LEU A 61 22.66 -2.85 -16.60
N GLY A 62 21.92 -1.97 -17.28
CA GLY A 62 22.12 -1.73 -18.71
C GLY A 62 21.96 -2.98 -19.59
N GLY A 63 21.14 -3.93 -19.15
CA GLY A 63 20.89 -5.20 -19.85
C GLY A 63 21.96 -6.29 -19.65
N ARG A 64 22.97 -6.04 -18.80
CA ARG A 64 23.98 -7.02 -18.38
C ARG A 64 23.77 -7.38 -16.92
N GLU A 65 24.12 -8.60 -16.54
CA GLU A 65 24.06 -9.02 -15.15
C GLU A 65 24.93 -8.12 -14.25
N LEU A 66 24.38 -7.76 -13.09
CA LEU A 66 24.99 -6.82 -12.17
C LEU A 66 26.17 -7.49 -11.46
N GLU A 67 27.36 -7.02 -11.77
CA GLU A 67 28.60 -7.51 -11.14
C GLU A 67 28.62 -7.19 -9.64
N GLY A 68 28.95 -8.19 -8.82
CA GLY A 68 29.05 -8.06 -7.36
C GLY A 68 27.72 -8.17 -6.62
N ALA A 69 26.60 -8.40 -7.32
CA ALA A 69 25.34 -8.76 -6.69
C ALA A 69 25.41 -10.20 -6.16
N GLU A 70 25.17 -10.37 -4.86
CA GLU A 70 25.15 -11.68 -4.21
C GLU A 70 23.71 -12.17 -4.15
N ALA A 71 23.40 -13.24 -4.89
CA ALA A 71 22.10 -13.90 -4.81
C ALA A 71 21.95 -14.62 -3.46
N LEU A 72 20.87 -14.33 -2.75
CA LEU A 72 20.48 -15.03 -1.53
C LEU A 72 19.66 -16.28 -1.88
N ASP A 73 19.27 -17.06 -0.87
CA ASP A 73 18.46 -18.26 -1.08
C ASP A 73 17.13 -17.95 -1.80
N LEU A 74 16.77 -18.82 -2.74
CA LEU A 74 15.52 -18.74 -3.48
C LEU A 74 14.35 -19.14 -2.59
N GLU A 75 13.37 -18.25 -2.44
CA GLU A 75 12.19 -18.50 -1.62
C GLU A 75 11.03 -18.98 -2.51
N VAL A 76 10.53 -20.20 -2.28
CA VAL A 76 9.38 -20.76 -3.01
C VAL A 76 8.22 -20.92 -2.03
N GLN A 77 7.10 -20.31 -2.36
CA GLN A 77 5.86 -20.39 -1.60
C GLN A 77 4.74 -20.83 -2.53
N GLU A 78 3.85 -21.71 -2.07
CA GLU A 78 2.59 -21.97 -2.77
C GLU A 78 1.77 -20.68 -2.75
N ASP A 79 1.21 -20.28 -3.89
CA ASP A 79 0.32 -19.13 -3.92
C ASP A 79 -0.92 -19.44 -3.05
N GLU A 80 -1.41 -18.43 -2.33
CA GLU A 80 -2.51 -18.59 -1.35
C GLU A 80 -3.87 -18.85 -2.02
N ASP A 81 -3.95 -18.71 -3.34
CA ASP A 81 -5.14 -19.04 -4.12
C ASP A 81 -5.28 -20.58 -4.17
N GLU A 82 -6.31 -21.13 -3.49
CA GLU A 82 -6.56 -22.58 -3.53
C GLU A 82 -6.77 -23.05 -4.98
N PRO A 83 -6.02 -24.06 -5.45
CA PRO A 83 -6.21 -24.60 -6.78
C PRO A 83 -7.62 -25.20 -6.88
N GLN A 84 -8.32 -24.93 -7.98
CA GLN A 84 -9.52 -25.70 -8.30
C GLN A 84 -9.12 -27.18 -8.50
N GLU A 85 -10.02 -28.14 -8.27
CA GLU A 85 -9.72 -29.59 -8.23
C GLU A 85 -8.98 -30.14 -9.48
N ASP A 86 -8.94 -29.38 -10.58
CA ASP A 86 -8.29 -29.73 -11.85
C ASP A 86 -7.17 -28.74 -12.29
N GLU A 87 -6.78 -27.78 -11.45
CA GLU A 87 -5.72 -26.80 -11.76
C GLU A 87 -4.39 -27.18 -11.10
N ASP A 88 -3.28 -26.92 -11.81
CA ASP A 88 -1.93 -27.11 -11.27
C ASP A 88 -1.67 -26.13 -10.10
N VAL A 89 -0.94 -26.61 -9.09
CA VAL A 89 -0.49 -25.74 -7.98
C VAL A 89 0.39 -24.63 -8.53
N LEU A 90 0.04 -23.40 -8.18
CA LEU A 90 0.77 -22.20 -8.55
C LEU A 90 1.70 -21.77 -7.41
N PHE A 91 2.85 -21.23 -7.78
CA PHE A 91 3.86 -20.82 -6.83
C PHE A 91 4.22 -19.34 -7.00
N ARG A 92 4.56 -18.73 -5.87
CA ARG A 92 5.29 -17.48 -5.77
C ARG A 92 6.76 -17.79 -5.51
N VAL A 93 7.60 -17.42 -6.46
CA VAL A 93 9.05 -17.63 -6.38
C VAL A 93 9.74 -16.27 -6.24
N THR A 94 10.50 -16.09 -5.16
CA THR A 94 11.19 -14.83 -4.86
C THR A 94 12.69 -15.04 -4.81
N GLN A 95 13.41 -14.33 -5.67
CA GLN A 95 14.87 -14.22 -5.62
C GLN A 95 15.25 -12.90 -4.96
N ARG A 96 16.18 -12.97 -4.01
CA ARG A 96 16.74 -11.79 -3.35
C ARG A 96 18.22 -11.63 -3.70
N TRP A 97 18.68 -10.39 -3.74
CA TRP A 97 20.10 -10.07 -3.91
C TRP A 97 20.53 -9.02 -2.90
N ARG A 98 21.73 -9.20 -2.36
CA ARG A 98 22.47 -8.12 -1.71
C ARG A 98 23.18 -7.30 -2.79
N LEU A 99 22.93 -5.99 -2.76
CA LEU A 99 23.45 -5.06 -3.75
C LEU A 99 24.92 -4.70 -3.49
N PRO A 100 25.75 -4.65 -4.54
CA PRO A 100 27.07 -4.06 -4.45
C PRO A 100 26.95 -2.52 -4.33
N PRO A 101 28.05 -1.82 -3.99
CA PRO A 101 28.09 -0.37 -4.11
C PRO A 101 27.85 0.05 -5.58
N LEU A 102 26.70 0.66 -5.87
CA LEU A 102 26.26 1.00 -7.23
C LEU A 102 26.98 2.24 -7.84
N GLY A 103 28.09 2.68 -7.26
CA GLY A 103 28.82 3.88 -7.69
C GLY A 103 28.09 5.19 -7.41
N THR A 104 28.78 6.32 -7.68
CA THR A 104 28.23 7.67 -7.61
C THR A 104 28.50 8.41 -8.94
N PRO A 105 27.46 8.93 -9.63
CA PRO A 105 26.03 8.83 -9.29
C PRO A 105 25.49 7.40 -9.44
N ALA A 106 24.47 7.07 -8.64
CA ALA A 106 23.78 5.78 -8.73
C ALA A 106 23.17 5.59 -10.13
N PRO A 107 23.06 4.33 -10.60
CA PRO A 107 22.47 4.04 -11.89
C PRO A 107 21.00 4.46 -11.91
N PRO A 108 20.46 4.84 -13.09
CA PRO A 108 19.09 5.32 -13.20
C PRO A 108 18.04 4.25 -12.88
N ALA A 109 18.34 2.98 -13.19
CA ALA A 109 17.48 1.85 -12.85
C ALA A 109 18.28 0.53 -12.90
N LEU A 110 17.93 -0.38 -12.00
CA LEU A 110 18.20 -1.81 -12.17
C LEU A 110 16.99 -2.48 -12.82
N HIS A 111 17.18 -3.67 -13.38
CA HIS A 111 16.08 -4.47 -13.90
C HIS A 111 16.16 -5.88 -13.33
N CYS A 112 15.08 -6.37 -12.75
CA CYS A 112 14.93 -7.80 -12.56
C CYS A 112 14.49 -8.43 -13.88
N GLN A 113 15.11 -9.54 -14.27
CA GLN A 113 14.63 -10.40 -15.33
C GLN A 113 14.36 -11.79 -14.77
N ALA A 114 13.14 -12.29 -14.96
CA ALA A 114 12.80 -13.69 -14.77
C ALA A 114 12.76 -14.38 -16.14
N THR A 115 13.39 -15.53 -16.24
CA THR A 115 13.43 -16.33 -17.47
C THR A 115 13.04 -17.76 -17.15
N MET A 116 12.01 -18.25 -17.83
CA MET A 116 11.55 -19.62 -17.72
C MET A 116 11.87 -20.41 -18.98
N ARG A 117 12.44 -21.60 -18.79
CA ARG A 117 12.84 -22.53 -19.84
C ARG A 117 12.07 -23.83 -19.72
N LEU A 118 11.07 -23.96 -20.58
CA LEU A 118 10.27 -25.17 -20.73
C LEU A 118 10.72 -25.93 -21.98
N PRO A 119 10.36 -27.22 -22.13
CA PRO A 119 10.66 -27.98 -23.33
C PRO A 119 10.16 -27.27 -24.60
N GLY A 120 11.11 -26.74 -25.40
CA GLY A 120 10.80 -26.04 -26.66
C GLY A 120 10.29 -24.60 -26.53
N LEU A 121 10.27 -24.01 -25.32
CA LEU A 121 9.75 -22.66 -25.07
C LEU A 121 10.60 -21.92 -24.03
N GLU A 122 11.06 -20.72 -24.38
CA GLU A 122 11.70 -19.79 -23.44
C GLU A 122 10.86 -18.52 -23.34
N LEU A 123 10.51 -18.13 -22.11
CA LEU A 123 9.74 -16.93 -21.81
C LEU A 123 10.56 -16.05 -20.86
N SER A 124 10.55 -14.74 -21.10
CA SER A 124 11.29 -13.78 -20.28
C SER A 124 10.46 -12.54 -19.99
N HIS A 125 10.46 -12.09 -18.74
CA HIS A 125 9.82 -10.86 -18.30
C HIS A 125 10.85 -9.98 -17.58
N ARG A 126 10.70 -8.66 -17.71
CA ARG A 126 11.58 -7.69 -17.07
C ARG A 126 10.78 -6.67 -16.29
N GLN A 127 11.18 -6.43 -15.05
CA GLN A 127 10.62 -5.39 -14.19
C GLN A 127 11.71 -4.39 -13.82
N ALA A 128 11.47 -3.11 -14.10
CA ALA A 128 12.38 -2.04 -13.73
C ALA A 128 12.29 -1.75 -12.23
N ILE A 129 13.44 -1.44 -11.65
CA ILE A 129 13.64 -0.95 -10.28
C ILE A 129 14.29 0.43 -10.42
N PRO A 130 13.50 1.50 -10.58
CA PRO A 130 14.03 2.84 -10.77
C PRO A 130 14.78 3.32 -9.53
N ALA A 131 15.78 4.19 -9.70
CA ALA A 131 16.30 4.97 -8.58
C ALA A 131 15.19 5.87 -8.01
N SER A 132 15.12 5.98 -6.68
CA SER A 132 14.22 6.92 -6.05
C SER A 132 14.64 8.34 -6.43
N ASN A 133 13.68 9.14 -6.88
CA ASN A 133 13.94 10.52 -7.25
C ASN A 133 13.55 11.41 -6.07
N PRO A 134 14.52 11.96 -5.31
CA PRO A 134 14.22 12.73 -4.11
C PRO A 134 13.37 13.98 -4.42
N ALA A 135 13.44 14.51 -5.64
CA ALA A 135 12.63 15.65 -6.06
C ALA A 135 11.13 15.29 -6.22
N SER A 136 10.82 14.07 -6.66
CA SER A 136 9.43 13.64 -6.86
C SER A 136 8.72 13.42 -5.51
N ASP A 137 9.41 12.80 -4.56
CA ASP A 137 8.85 12.54 -3.23
C ASP A 137 8.63 13.84 -2.44
N GLN A 138 9.55 14.79 -2.58
CA GLN A 138 9.45 16.10 -1.93
C GLN A 138 8.31 16.96 -2.50
N LEU A 139 8.10 16.93 -3.82
CA LEU A 139 6.98 17.64 -4.46
C LEU A 139 5.64 17.01 -4.11
N SER A 140 5.55 15.68 -4.06
CA SER A 140 4.35 14.97 -3.61
C SER A 140 4.00 15.39 -2.18
N ALA A 141 4.93 15.26 -1.22
CA ALA A 141 4.71 15.65 0.16
C ALA A 141 4.30 17.14 0.31
N ALA A 142 4.95 18.05 -0.42
CA ALA A 142 4.60 19.47 -0.40
C ALA A 142 3.20 19.75 -0.95
N LEU A 143 2.75 19.02 -1.98
CA LEU A 143 1.40 19.14 -2.54
C LEU A 143 0.33 18.65 -1.55
N TRP A 144 0.56 17.51 -0.88
CA TRP A 144 -0.36 17.00 0.14
C TRP A 144 -0.51 17.98 1.31
N ILE A 145 0.60 18.55 1.79
CA ILE A 145 0.58 19.55 2.86
C ILE A 145 -0.14 20.82 2.41
N SER A 146 0.13 21.28 1.18
CA SER A 146 -0.52 22.48 0.64
C SER A 146 -2.05 22.28 0.51
N SER A 147 -2.48 21.12 0.04
CA SER A 147 -3.91 20.77 -0.05
C SER A 147 -4.56 20.67 1.33
N ALA A 148 -3.88 20.05 2.30
CA ALA A 148 -4.38 19.93 3.67
C ALA A 148 -4.53 21.31 4.35
N VAL A 149 -3.51 22.16 4.22
CA VAL A 149 -3.52 23.54 4.75
C VAL A 149 -4.61 24.37 4.07
N LEU A 150 -4.76 24.25 2.76
CA LEU A 150 -5.79 24.96 2.00
C LEU A 150 -7.19 24.50 2.42
N GLY A 151 -7.41 23.20 2.57
CA GLY A 151 -8.66 22.64 3.09
C GLY A 151 -8.98 23.14 4.49
N LEU A 152 -7.99 23.17 5.39
CA LEU A 152 -8.16 23.68 6.75
C LEU A 152 -8.52 25.18 6.74
N LEU A 153 -7.85 25.99 5.91
CA LEU A 153 -8.14 27.41 5.74
C LEU A 153 -9.57 27.64 5.21
N LEU A 154 -9.99 26.86 4.22
CA LEU A 154 -11.34 26.92 3.65
C LEU A 154 -12.42 26.50 4.63
N LEU A 155 -12.12 25.66 5.63
CA LEU A 155 -13.04 25.29 6.71
C LEU A 155 -13.02 26.30 7.86
N ALA A 156 -11.86 26.83 8.23
CA ALA A 156 -11.68 27.75 9.34
C ALA A 156 -12.30 29.14 9.05
N LEU A 157 -12.18 29.64 7.82
CA LEU A 157 -12.72 30.94 7.43
C LEU A 157 -14.26 31.04 7.57
N PRO A 158 -15.08 30.14 7.01
CA PRO A 158 -16.53 30.22 7.14
C PRO A 158 -16.98 29.95 8.58
N THR A 159 -16.38 28.98 9.28
CA THR A 159 -16.70 28.71 10.70
C THR A 159 -16.38 29.91 11.57
N TYR A 160 -15.23 30.57 11.36
CA TYR A 160 -14.88 31.81 12.05
C TYR A 160 -15.83 32.96 11.72
N ARG A 161 -16.22 33.13 10.44
CA ARG A 161 -17.15 34.19 10.00
C ARG A 161 -18.56 33.96 10.55
N LEU A 162 -19.03 32.71 10.57
CA LEU A 162 -20.31 32.31 11.17
C LEU A 162 -20.29 32.56 12.68
N TRP A 163 -19.26 32.09 13.37
CA TRP A 163 -19.07 32.31 14.81
C TRP A 163 -19.05 33.81 15.14
N LYS A 164 -18.31 34.61 14.37
CA LYS A 164 -18.25 36.07 14.55
C LYS A 164 -19.61 36.73 14.34
N ARG A 165 -20.39 36.33 13.32
CA ARG A 165 -21.77 36.84 13.11
C ARG A 165 -22.70 36.46 14.27
N CYS A 166 -22.63 35.22 14.75
CA CYS A 166 -23.44 34.77 15.89
C CYS A 166 -23.08 35.52 17.18
N ARG A 167 -21.81 35.85 17.39
CA ARG A 167 -21.37 36.69 18.51
C ARG A 167 -21.99 38.08 18.47
N HIS A 168 -21.99 38.74 17.31
CA HIS A 168 -22.62 40.06 17.16
C HIS A 168 -24.12 40.03 17.44
N LEU A 169 -24.83 38.98 16.99
CA LEU A 169 -26.24 38.79 17.30
C LEU A 169 -26.51 38.51 18.79
N ALA A 170 -25.57 37.85 19.47
CA ALA A 170 -25.66 37.62 20.92
C ALA A 170 -25.33 38.87 21.74
N GLU A 171 -24.41 39.72 21.28
CA GLU A 171 -24.05 41.00 21.94
C GLU A 171 -25.16 42.06 21.78
N ASP A 172 -25.86 42.11 20.65
CA ASP A 172 -27.02 43.02 20.45
C ASP A 172 -28.29 42.55 21.20
N GLY A 173 -28.39 41.26 21.53
CA GLY A 173 -29.46 40.69 22.36
C GLY A 173 -29.33 40.95 23.87
N ALA A 174 -28.23 41.57 24.31
CA ALA A 174 -27.98 41.90 25.72
C ALA A 174 -28.52 43.28 26.15
N HIS A 175 -29.49 43.84 25.41
CA HIS A 175 -30.46 44.79 25.96
C HIS A 175 -31.83 44.12 25.97
N PRO A 176 -32.44 43.86 27.14
CA PRO A 176 -33.84 43.44 27.16
C PRO A 176 -34.68 44.59 26.61
N PRO A 177 -35.45 44.40 25.52
CA PRO A 177 -36.50 45.38 25.20
C PRO A 177 -37.48 45.36 26.37
N ALA A 178 -37.66 46.51 27.01
CA ALA A 178 -38.56 46.74 28.13
C ALA A 178 -40.06 46.57 27.79
N SER A 179 -40.40 45.80 26.75
CA SER A 179 -41.70 45.80 26.09
C SER A 179 -42.16 44.42 25.64
N LEU A 180 -42.00 43.39 26.47
CA LEU A 180 -42.93 42.25 26.49
C LEU A 180 -43.28 41.88 27.93
N ARG A 181 -43.79 42.88 28.67
CA ARG A 181 -44.53 42.74 29.94
C ARG A 181 -45.98 42.27 29.76
N LEU A 182 -46.37 41.75 28.61
CA LEU A 182 -47.77 41.46 28.27
C LEU A 182 -47.97 40.10 27.58
N LEU A 183 -47.35 39.05 28.13
CA LEU A 183 -47.88 37.69 28.01
C LEU A 183 -48.28 37.20 29.41
N PRO A 184 -49.46 36.60 29.57
CA PRO A 184 -49.99 36.25 30.87
C PRO A 184 -49.08 35.22 31.54
N GLN A 185 -48.63 35.58 32.74
CA GLN A 185 -48.02 34.69 33.71
C GLN A 185 -48.97 33.51 34.00
N VAL A 186 -48.74 32.37 33.34
CA VAL A 186 -49.16 31.08 33.90
C VAL A 186 -47.97 30.53 34.68
N SER A 187 -47.91 30.98 35.93
CA SER A 187 -47.13 30.38 37.00
C SER A 187 -47.81 29.06 37.39
N ALA A 188 -47.49 27.97 36.69
CA ALA A 188 -47.77 26.63 37.22
C ALA A 188 -46.63 26.26 38.18
N TRP A 189 -46.73 26.73 39.42
CA TRP A 189 -45.96 26.19 40.52
C TRP A 189 -46.44 24.78 40.87
N ALA A 190 -45.47 23.93 41.18
CA ALA A 190 -45.47 22.94 42.27
C ALA A 190 -46.07 21.54 42.05
N GLY A 191 -45.20 20.55 42.29
CA GLY A 191 -45.50 19.16 42.62
C GLY A 191 -44.42 18.22 42.06
N LEU A 192 -43.21 18.15 42.63
CA LEU A 192 -42.95 17.28 43.77
C LEU A 192 -41.71 17.76 44.56
N ARG A 193 -41.94 17.92 45.87
CA ARG A 193 -40.98 18.24 46.93
C ARG A 193 -39.84 17.21 46.99
N GLY A 194 -38.62 17.71 47.13
CA GLY A 194 -37.68 17.15 48.10
C GLY A 194 -38.02 17.70 49.49
N THR A 195 -38.08 16.85 50.49
CA THR A 195 -38.18 17.24 51.91
C THR A 195 -36.79 17.36 52.51
N ASP A 196 -36.52 18.56 53.03
CA ASP A 196 -35.82 18.91 54.28
C ASP A 196 -34.38 18.40 54.50
N GLN A 197 -33.35 19.26 54.44
CA GLN A 197 -32.88 20.20 55.48
C GLN A 197 -32.52 19.55 56.82
N VAL A 198 -31.22 19.48 57.12
CA VAL A 198 -30.63 20.08 58.34
C VAL A 198 -29.11 20.02 58.24
N GLY A 199 -28.42 21.17 58.37
CA GLY A 199 -26.97 21.20 58.40
C GLY A 199 -26.37 22.61 58.38
N SER A 200 -26.50 23.35 59.47
CA SER A 200 -25.64 24.47 59.86
C SER A 200 -25.78 24.60 61.39
N SER A 201 -24.75 24.73 62.22
CA SER A 201 -23.39 25.22 62.01
C SER A 201 -22.50 24.83 63.22
N PRO A 202 -21.20 25.17 63.25
CA PRO A 202 -20.25 24.79 64.29
C PRO A 202 -20.24 25.74 65.50
N SER A 203 -19.60 25.24 66.57
CA SER A 203 -19.26 25.83 67.89
C SER A 203 -20.33 25.77 68.99
#